data_AF-A0A940NWF3-F1
#
_entry.id   AF-A0A940NWF3-F1
#
_cell.length_a   1.000
_cell.length_b   1.000
_cell.length_c   1.000
_cell.angle_alpha   90.00
_cell.angle_beta   90.00
_cell.angle_gamma   90.00
#
_symmetry.space_group_name_H-M   'P 1'
#
loop_
_entity.id
_entity.type
_entity.pdbx_description
1 polymer ?
#
loop_
_entity_poly.entity_id
_entity_poly.type
_entity_poly.pdbx_seq_one_letter_code
_entity_poly.pdbx_strand_id
1 'polypeptide(L)' 'EHSIIGGLGSAVAEAVCEACPVPVRRIGVNDTFGHSGPAVDLLKQFGLSAEHIAEVVREAVKAK' A
#
# COMPACT_ATOMS: atom_id res chain seq x y z
N GLU A 1 8.93 2.57 -0.13
CA GLU A 1 8.81 1.17 -0.62
C GLU A 1 9.12 0.20 0.52
N HIS A 2 8.11 -0.50 1.04
CA HIS A 2 8.22 -1.46 2.14
C HIS A 2 7.09 -2.50 2.06
N SER A 3 7.21 -3.63 2.77
CA SER A 3 6.12 -4.57 2.97
C SER A 3 4.91 -3.90 3.63
N ILE A 4 3.70 -4.33 3.25
CA ILE A 4 2.46 -3.91 3.93
C ILE A 4 2.41 -4.42 5.38
N ILE A 5 3.22 -5.42 5.73
CA ILE A 5 3.28 -6.04 7.05
C ILE A 5 4.35 -5.34 7.89
N GLY A 6 3.96 -4.80 9.04
CA GLY A 6 4.88 -4.18 10.01
C GLY A 6 5.49 -2.84 9.58
N GLY A 7 5.04 -2.29 8.44
CA GLY A 7 5.47 -0.97 7.95
C GLY A 7 4.54 0.17 8.37
N LEU A 8 4.65 1.30 7.67
CA LEU A 8 3.80 2.49 7.89
C LEU A 8 2.30 2.17 7.91
N GLY A 9 1.84 1.34 6.96
CA GLY A 9 0.43 0.96 6.86
C GLY A 9 -0.08 0.23 8.10
N SER A 10 0.77 -0.58 8.76
CA SER A 10 0.43 -1.24 10.03
C SER A 10 0.38 -0.22 11.17
N ALA A 11 1.40 0.63 11.31
CA ALA A 11 1.44 1.64 12.36
C ALA A 11 0.24 2.61 12.30
N VAL A 12 -0.15 3.05 11.09
CA VAL A 12 -1.36 3.87 10.90
C VAL A 12 -2.62 3.08 11.24
N ALA A 13 -2.73 1.82 10.81
CA ALA A 13 -3.89 0.99 11.10
C ALA A 13 -4.06 0.77 12.62
N GLU A 14 -2.97 0.52 13.35
CA GLU A 14 -2.96 0.42 14.81
C GLU A 14 -3.48 1.70 15.46
N ALA A 15 -2.89 2.85 15.12
CA ALA A 15 -3.26 4.14 15.70
C ALA A 15 -4.73 4.52 15.45
N VAL A 16 -5.24 4.32 14.23
CA VAL A 16 -6.65 4.66 13.94
C VAL A 16 -7.62 3.65 14.54
N CYS A 17 -7.27 2.36 14.62
CA CYS A 17 -8.12 1.37 15.27
C CYS A 17 -8.26 1.62 16.78
N GLU A 18 -7.24 2.18 17.44
CA GLU A 18 -7.30 2.56 18.85
C GLU A 18 -8.08 3.86 19.10
N ALA A 19 -7.96 4.85 18.21
CA ALA A 19 -8.51 6.19 18.45
C ALA A 19 -9.85 6.47 17.73
N CYS A 20 -9.96 6.13 16.44
CA CYS A 20 -11.14 6.41 15.62
C CYS A 20 -11.15 5.45 14.41
N PRO A 21 -11.79 4.27 14.55
CA PRO A 21 -11.76 3.25 13.50
C PRO A 21 -12.32 3.78 12.19
N VAL A 22 -11.49 3.73 11.15
CA VAL A 22 -11.85 4.12 9.77
C VAL A 22 -11.32 3.08 8.79
N PRO A 23 -11.93 2.96 7.58
CA PRO A 23 -11.39 2.09 6.55
C PRO A 23 -9.94 2.49 6.17
N VAL A 24 -9.02 1.54 6.22
CA VAL A 24 -7.62 1.74 5.82
C VAL A 24 -7.29 0.84 4.63
N ARG A 25 -6.86 1.44 3.52
CA ARG A 25 -6.31 0.72 2.37
C ARG A 25 -4.79 0.91 2.35
N ARG A 26 -4.04 -0.18 2.47
CA ARG A 26 -2.56 -0.17 2.46
C ARG A 26 -2.04 -0.42 1.06
N ILE A 27 -1.02 0.34 0.65
CA ILE A 27 -0.28 0.16 -0.62
C ILE A 27 1.19 -0.07 -0.25
N GLY A 28 1.76 -1.16 -0.73
CA GLY A 28 3.09 -1.63 -0.37
C GLY A 28 3.38 -2.98 -1.03
N VAL A 29 4.54 -3.56 -0.74
CA VAL A 29 4.88 -4.91 -1.22
C VAL A 29 4.02 -5.94 -0.49
N ASN A 30 3.33 -6.79 -1.24
CA ASN A 30 2.43 -7.82 -0.71
C ASN A 30 3.21 -9.09 -0.38
N ASP A 31 3.94 -9.07 0.74
CA ASP A 31 4.65 -10.22 1.33
C ASP A 31 5.37 -11.13 0.31
N THR A 32 6.18 -10.51 -0.53
CA THR A 32 6.92 -11.18 -1.60
C THR A 32 8.35 -10.68 -1.62
N PHE A 33 9.27 -11.55 -2.03
CA PHE A 33 10.65 -11.15 -2.25
C PHE A 33 10.76 -10.29 -3.52
N GLY A 34 11.69 -9.34 -3.49
CA GLY A 34 12.13 -8.64 -4.68
C GLY A 34 12.88 -9.58 -5.62
N HIS A 35 13.05 -9.15 -6.87
CA HIS A 35 13.91 -9.82 -7.84
C HIS A 35 14.74 -8.80 -8.60
N SER A 36 15.74 -9.29 -9.33
CA SER A 36 16.59 -8.44 -10.17
C SER A 36 15.79 -7.83 -11.32
N GLY A 37 16.05 -6.56 -11.59
CA GLY A 37 15.42 -5.81 -12.68
C GLY A 37 15.63 -4.30 -12.53
N PRO A 38 15.27 -3.50 -13.54
CA PRO A 38 15.30 -2.04 -13.43
C PRO A 38 14.33 -1.56 -12.35
N ALA A 39 14.78 -0.67 -11.48
CA ALA A 39 14.00 -0.22 -10.32
C ALA A 39 12.62 0.33 -10.68
N VAL A 40 12.51 1.10 -11.77
CA VAL A 40 11.24 1.69 -12.22
C VAL A 40 10.22 0.63 -12.64
N ASP A 41 10.68 -0.43 -13.30
CA ASP A 41 9.81 -1.52 -13.75
C ASP A 41 9.36 -2.38 -12.56
N LEU A 42 10.26 -2.63 -11.61
CA LEU A 42 9.94 -3.32 -10.37
C LEU A 42 8.90 -2.54 -9.55
N LEU A 43 9.08 -1.21 -9.39
CA LEU A 43 8.11 -0.37 -8.69
C LEU A 43 6.72 -0.46 -9.32
N LYS A 44 6.63 -0.39 -10.66
CA LYS A 44 5.35 -0.58 -11.36
C LYS A 44 4.76 -1.98 -11.13
N GLN A 45 5.58 -3.02 -11.21
CA GLN A 45 5.16 -4.40 -10.99
C GLN A 45 4.63 -4.63 -9.57
N PHE A 46 5.25 -4.00 -8.57
CA PHE A 46 4.81 -4.05 -7.18
C PHE A 46 3.64 -3.10 -6.87
N GLY A 47 3.06 -2.42 -7.87
CA GLY A 47 1.97 -1.45 -7.67
C GLY A 47 2.40 -0.17 -6.97
N LEU A 48 3.70 0.13 -6.93
CA LEU A 48 4.28 1.32 -6.32
C LEU A 48 4.47 2.45 -7.34
N SER A 49 3.52 2.60 -8.27
CA SER A 49 3.48 3.69 -9.23
C SER A 49 2.36 4.68 -8.91
N ALA A 50 2.52 5.93 -9.36
CA ALA A 50 1.51 6.96 -9.16
C ALA A 50 0.14 6.60 -9.76
N GLU A 51 0.15 5.93 -10.91
CA GLU A 51 -1.06 5.48 -11.61
C GLU A 51 -1.83 4.44 -10.78
N HIS A 52 -1.13 3.44 -10.25
CA HIS A 52 -1.75 2.40 -9.42
C HIS A 52 -2.25 2.98 -8.10
N ILE A 53 -1.50 3.89 -7.47
CA ILE A 53 -1.95 4.59 -6.26
C ILE A 53 -3.25 5.34 -6.54
N ALA A 54 -3.32 6.09 -7.64
CA ALA A 54 -4.53 6.83 -8.01
C ALA A 54 -5.72 5.90 -8.31
N GLU A 55 -5.50 4.75 -8.92
CA GLU A 55 -6.52 3.72 -9.12
C GLU A 55 -7.06 3.17 -7.80
N VAL A 56 -6.17 2.71 -6.91
CA VAL A 56 -6.53 2.15 -5.60
C VAL A 56 -7.26 3.18 -4.73
N VAL A 57 -6.88 4.46 -4.79
CA VAL A 57 -7.58 5.52 -4.06
C VAL A 57 -9.00 5.73 -4.60
N ARG A 58 -9.19 5.74 -5.92
CA ARG A 58 -10.54 5.86 -6.51
C ARG A 58 -11.44 4.69 -6.12
N GLU A 59 -10.90 3.48 -6.12
CA GLU A 59 -11.58 2.26 -5.64
C GLU A 59 -11.96 2.40 -4.16
N ALA A 60 -11.02 2.82 -3.31
CA ALA A 60 -11.23 2.95 -1.87
C ALA A 60 -12.30 4.01 -1.53
N VAL A 61 -12.36 5.12 -2.26
CA VAL A 61 -13.38 6.16 -2.08
C VAL A 61 -14.77 5.67 -2.50
N LYS A 62 -14.88 4.86 -3.56
CA LYS A 62 -16.15 4.26 -4.01
C LYS A 62 -16.69 3.19 -3.06
N ALA A 63 -15.80 2.50 -2.35
CA ALA A 63 -16.15 1.42 -1.42
C ALA A 63 -16.55 1.91 -0.01
N LYS A 64 -16.66 3.24 0.17
CA LYS A 64 -17.08 3.89 1.42
C LYS A 64 -18.56 4.24 1.36
#